data_AF-A0A2B7XZ96-F1
#
_entry.id   AF-A0A2B7XZ96-F1
#
_cell.length_a   1.000
_cell.length_b   1.000
_cell.length_c   1.000
_cell.angle_alpha   90.00
_cell.angle_beta   90.00
_cell.angle_gamma   90.00
#
_symmetry.space_group_name_H-M   'P 1'
#
loop_
_entity.id
_entity.type
_entity.pdbx_description
1 polymer ?
#
loop_
_entity_poly.entity_id
_entity_poly.type
_entity_poly.pdbx_seq_one_letter_code
_entity_poly.pdbx_strand_id
1 'polypeptide(L)'
;MGQPRNQVIYAPSHEAPRGIKSIFLAGTTSKVDTNDWREDLSASLSDVPVTIYNPDRADWDSAWREDIDFAPYCQQVEWELDKQVEADIVVIYFHPATQAPVRKFGIETVDSVEGLREAVLKRLSVDS
;
A
#
# COMPACT_ATOMS: atom_id res chain seq x y z
N MET A 1 5.30 25.02 -5.96
CA MET A 1 5.23 23.69 -5.33
C MET A 1 6.22 22.80 -6.05
N GLY A 2 7.15 22.19 -5.33
CA GLY A 2 8.12 21.25 -5.93
C GLY A 2 7.40 19.97 -6.36
N GLN A 3 7.97 19.25 -7.33
CA GLN A 3 7.47 17.91 -7.66
C GLN A 3 7.57 16.99 -6.43
N PRO A 4 6.60 16.08 -6.24
CA PRO A 4 6.69 15.07 -5.19
C PRO A 4 7.97 14.25 -5.38
N ARG A 5 8.65 13.96 -4.27
CA ARG A 5 9.87 13.15 -4.22
C ARG A 5 9.55 11.67 -4.19
N ASN A 6 8.35 11.29 -3.77
CA ASN A 6 7.89 9.92 -3.85
C ASN A 6 7.41 9.57 -5.27
N GLN A 7 7.41 8.28 -5.56
CA GLN A 7 6.78 7.70 -6.74
C GLN A 7 5.69 6.75 -6.27
N VAL A 8 4.49 6.86 -6.83
CA VAL A 8 3.42 5.87 -6.61
C VAL A 8 3.29 5.04 -7.88
N ILE A 9 3.35 3.72 -7.74
CA ILE A 9 3.17 2.74 -8.81
C ILE A 9 1.90 1.96 -8.48
N TYR A 10 0.89 2.12 -9.33
CA TYR A 10 -0.41 1.45 -9.20
C TYR A 10 -0.39 0.10 -9.91
N ALA A 11 -1.18 -0.85 -9.43
CA ALA A 11 -1.38 -2.10 -10.13
C ALA A 11 -2.06 -1.86 -11.51
N PRO A 12 -1.71 -2.63 -12.57
CA PRO A 12 -0.68 -3.67 -12.63
C PRO A 12 0.67 -3.15 -13.19
N SER A 13 1.04 -1.89 -12.95
CA SER A 13 2.24 -1.28 -13.55
C SER A 13 3.55 -1.88 -13.02
N HIS A 14 4.52 -2.10 -13.92
CA HIS A 14 5.88 -2.55 -13.60
C HIS A 14 6.93 -1.47 -13.87
N GLU A 15 6.56 -0.20 -13.69
CA GLU A 15 7.53 0.89 -13.73
C GLU A 15 8.71 0.64 -12.79
N ALA A 16 9.90 1.09 -13.19
CA ALA A 16 11.09 0.96 -12.36
C ALA A 16 10.96 1.84 -11.10
N PRO A 17 11.24 1.32 -9.91
CA PRO A 17 11.25 2.10 -8.67
C PRO A 17 12.35 3.17 -8.72
N ARG A 18 12.01 4.41 -8.36
CA ARG A 18 12.94 5.55 -8.30
C ARG A 18 13.37 5.91 -6.87
N GLY A 19 12.60 5.47 -5.88
CA GLY A 19 12.89 5.69 -4.46
C GLY A 19 14.09 4.87 -3.97
N ILE A 20 14.70 5.35 -2.89
CA ILE A 20 15.81 4.66 -2.20
C ILE A 20 15.28 3.41 -1.47
N LYS A 21 14.04 3.52 -0.98
CA LYS A 21 13.30 2.47 -0.29
C LYS A 21 11.92 2.33 -0.91
N SER A 22 11.33 1.15 -0.76
CA SER A 22 10.04 0.78 -1.33
C SER A 22 9.04 0.36 -0.26
N ILE A 23 7.78 0.73 -0.44
CA ILE A 23 6.69 0.48 0.50
C ILE A 23 5.55 -0.19 -0.25
N PHE A 24 5.06 -1.34 0.21
CA PHE A 24 3.83 -1.95 -0.30
C PHE A 24 2.65 -1.64 0.63
N LEU A 25 1.53 -1.22 0.04
CA LEU A 25 0.30 -0.94 0.77
C LEU A 25 -0.64 -2.15 0.72
N ALA A 26 -0.74 -2.88 1.82
CA ALA A 26 -1.64 -4.02 2.00
C ALA A 26 -2.81 -3.67 2.92
N GLY A 27 -3.88 -4.47 2.84
CA GLY A 27 -4.98 -4.42 3.80
C GLY A 27 -6.28 -3.97 3.16
N THR A 28 -7.09 -3.21 3.91
CA THR A 28 -8.47 -2.90 3.50
C THR A 28 -8.49 -2.10 2.20
N THR A 29 -9.06 -2.70 1.15
CA THR A 29 -9.24 -2.12 -0.19
C THR A 29 -10.58 -1.42 -0.37
N SER A 30 -11.55 -1.71 0.50
CA SER A 30 -12.85 -1.03 0.48
C SER A 30 -12.70 0.44 0.86
N LYS A 31 -13.37 1.34 0.12
CA LYS A 31 -13.61 2.73 0.54
C LYS A 31 -14.59 2.74 1.71
N VAL A 32 -14.08 2.47 2.91
CA VAL A 32 -14.88 2.49 4.14
C VAL A 32 -15.01 3.90 4.71
N ASP A 33 -14.03 4.75 4.41
CA ASP A 33 -13.98 6.15 4.83
C ASP A 33 -14.22 7.10 3.65
N THR A 34 -14.43 8.38 3.98
CA THR A 34 -14.62 9.48 3.01
C THR A 34 -13.43 9.63 2.06
N ASN A 35 -12.22 9.35 2.55
CA ASN A 35 -10.97 9.38 1.80
C ASN A 35 -10.31 8.00 1.80
N ASP A 36 -9.55 7.71 0.74
CA ASP A 36 -8.75 6.49 0.64
C ASP A 36 -7.44 6.67 1.43
N TRP A 37 -7.23 5.84 2.45
CA TRP A 37 -6.05 5.90 3.30
C TRP A 37 -4.74 5.73 2.51
N ARG A 38 -4.78 5.02 1.37
CA ARG A 38 -3.61 4.81 0.50
C ARG A 38 -3.18 6.11 -0.15
N GLU A 39 -4.17 6.91 -0.58
CA GLU A 39 -3.95 8.23 -1.16
C GLU A 39 -3.49 9.23 -0.10
N ASP A 40 -4.13 9.24 1.08
CA ASP A 40 -3.74 10.12 2.18
C ASP A 40 -2.30 9.82 2.65
N LEU A 41 -1.93 8.54 2.82
CA LEU A 41 -0.58 8.13 3.17
C LEU A 41 0.42 8.50 2.07
N SER A 42 0.09 8.24 0.81
CA SER A 42 0.97 8.59 -0.33
C SER A 42 1.21 10.10 -0.41
N ALA A 43 0.19 10.92 -0.17
CA ALA A 43 0.33 12.37 -0.13
C ALA A 43 1.21 12.82 1.06
N SER A 44 1.04 12.18 2.23
CA SER A 44 1.81 12.48 3.45
C SER A 44 3.31 12.16 3.33
N LEU A 45 3.68 11.27 2.41
CA LEU A 45 5.06 10.87 2.10
C LEU A 45 5.63 11.58 0.87
N SER A 46 4.95 12.61 0.34
CA SER A 46 5.34 13.31 -0.89
C SER A 46 6.71 14.00 -0.81
N ASP A 47 7.23 14.28 0.38
CA ASP A 47 8.54 14.87 0.62
C ASP A 47 9.68 13.84 0.80
N VAL A 48 9.33 12.55 0.81
CA VAL A 48 10.25 11.43 1.06
C VAL A 48 10.61 10.71 -0.25
N PRO A 49 11.89 10.41 -0.54
CA PRO A 49 12.31 9.77 -1.79
C PRO A 49 12.08 8.25 -1.76
N VAL A 50 10.82 7.83 -1.66
CA VAL A 50 10.40 6.41 -1.61
C VAL A 50 9.55 6.03 -2.83
N THR A 51 9.54 4.74 -3.17
CA THR A 51 8.58 4.17 -4.11
C THR A 51 7.44 3.52 -3.32
N ILE A 52 6.20 3.81 -3.65
CA ILE A 52 5.00 3.25 -3.03
C ILE A 52 4.31 2.37 -4.06
N TYR A 53 4.17 1.08 -3.75
CA TYR A 53 3.36 0.14 -4.51
C TYR A 53 1.94 0.16 -3.94
N ASN A 54 1.01 0.72 -4.72
CA ASN A 54 -0.40 0.80 -4.38
C ASN A 54 -1.16 -0.27 -5.18
N PRO A 55 -1.80 -1.26 -4.54
CA PRO A 55 -2.53 -2.31 -5.25
C PRO A 55 -3.85 -1.79 -5.86
N ASP A 56 -4.22 -0.52 -5.64
CA ASP A 56 -5.40 0.05 -6.29
C ASP A 56 -5.31 -0.06 -7.80
N ARG A 57 -6.39 -0.59 -8.38
CA ARG A 57 -6.49 -0.84 -9.81
C ARG A 57 -7.68 -0.06 -10.36
N ALA A 58 -7.42 0.93 -11.20
CA ALA A 58 -8.45 1.87 -11.66
C ALA A 58 -9.51 1.22 -12.57
N ASP A 59 -9.18 0.11 -13.24
CA ASP A 59 -10.07 -0.69 -14.10
C ASP A 59 -10.75 -1.85 -13.35
N TRP A 60 -10.62 -1.93 -12.03
CA TRP A 60 -11.35 -2.91 -11.24
C TRP A 60 -12.85 -2.58 -11.23
N ASP A 61 -13.68 -3.55 -11.64
CA ASP A 61 -15.14 -3.41 -11.59
C ASP A 61 -15.83 -4.64 -10.98
N SER A 62 -17.13 -4.52 -10.72
CA SER A 62 -17.92 -5.58 -10.07
C SER A 62 -18.14 -6.84 -10.93
N ALA A 63 -17.73 -6.83 -12.20
CA ALA A 63 -17.81 -7.99 -13.08
C ALA A 63 -16.60 -8.92 -12.95
N TRP A 64 -15.55 -8.46 -12.25
CA TRP A 64 -14.36 -9.26 -11.98
C TRP A 64 -14.69 -10.43 -11.07
N ARG A 65 -14.15 -11.59 -11.43
CA ARG A 65 -14.34 -12.83 -10.68
C ARG A 65 -13.02 -13.22 -10.04
N GLU A 66 -13.07 -13.55 -8.76
CA GLU A 66 -11.96 -14.17 -8.03
C GLU A 66 -11.78 -15.62 -8.49
N ASP A 67 -11.41 -15.78 -9.76
CA ASP A 67 -11.28 -17.06 -10.45
C ASP A 67 -9.88 -17.15 -11.05
N ILE A 68 -9.21 -18.29 -10.86
CA ILE A 68 -7.88 -18.55 -11.39
C ILE A 68 -7.86 -18.57 -12.93
N ASP A 69 -9.01 -18.82 -13.55
CA ASP A 69 -9.14 -18.77 -15.01
C ASP A 69 -9.43 -17.34 -15.52
N PHE A 70 -9.65 -16.38 -14.62
CA PHE A 70 -9.87 -14.97 -14.97
C PHE A 70 -8.53 -14.20 -14.95
N ALA A 71 -7.91 -14.10 -16.13
CA ALA A 71 -6.59 -13.48 -16.30
C ALA A 71 -6.38 -12.12 -15.61
N PRO A 72 -7.35 -11.17 -15.59
CA PRO A 72 -7.16 -9.91 -14.88
C PRO A 72 -7.03 -10.06 -13.36
N TYR A 73 -7.75 -11.01 -12.76
CA TYR A 73 -7.62 -11.34 -11.34
C TYR A 73 -6.26 -12.00 -11.06
N CYS A 74 -5.84 -12.97 -11.87
CA CYS A 74 -4.52 -13.58 -11.72
C CYS A 74 -3.39 -12.56 -11.83
N GLN A 75 -3.47 -11.65 -12.80
CA GLN A 75 -2.50 -10.56 -12.95
C GLN A 75 -2.44 -9.67 -11.70
N GLN A 76 -3.59 -9.35 -11.09
CA GLN A 76 -3.64 -8.59 -9.86
C GLN A 76 -2.94 -9.34 -8.72
N VAL A 77 -3.29 -10.61 -8.52
CA VAL A 77 -2.73 -11.45 -7.46
C VAL A 77 -1.22 -11.62 -7.62
N GLU A 78 -0.75 -11.91 -8.83
CA GLU A 78 0.68 -12.03 -9.13
C GLU A 78 1.41 -10.71 -8.87
N TRP A 79 0.86 -9.59 -9.33
CA TRP A 79 1.44 -8.27 -9.07
C TRP A 79 1.55 -7.97 -7.57
N GLU A 80 0.50 -8.24 -6.80
CA GLU A 80 0.50 -8.01 -5.36
C GLU A 80 1.53 -8.89 -4.63
N LEU A 81 1.66 -10.15 -5.02
CA LEU A 81 2.66 -11.07 -4.45
C LEU A 81 4.08 -10.60 -4.78
N ASP A 82 4.34 -10.25 -6.04
CA ASP A 82 5.64 -9.77 -6.48
C ASP A 82 6.03 -8.48 -5.74
N LYS A 83 5.13 -7.50 -5.64
CA LYS A 83 5.42 -6.23 -4.98
C LYS A 83 5.52 -6.33 -3.46
N GLN A 84 4.86 -7.30 -2.82
CA GLN A 84 5.08 -7.61 -1.41
C GLN A 84 6.48 -8.17 -1.16
N VAL A 85 7.00 -9.00 -2.06
CA VAL A 85 8.35 -9.58 -1.94
C VAL A 85 9.44 -8.55 -2.25
N GLU A 86 9.21 -7.67 -3.22
CA GLU A 86 10.16 -6.62 -3.61
C GLU A 86 10.23 -5.45 -2.61
N ALA A 87 9.17 -5.20 -1.84
CA ALA A 87 9.11 -4.04 -0.95
C ALA A 87 10.03 -4.16 0.26
N ASP A 88 10.71 -3.06 0.60
CA ASP A 88 11.49 -2.97 1.86
C ASP A 88 10.56 -2.97 3.08
N ILE A 89 9.37 -2.37 2.95
CA ILE A 89 8.38 -2.22 4.03
C ILE A 89 7.01 -2.63 3.51
N VAL A 90 6.33 -3.51 4.23
CA VAL A 90 4.91 -3.82 3.99
C VAL A 90 4.08 -3.15 5.06
N VAL A 91 3.21 -2.22 4.64
CA VAL A 91 2.24 -1.55 5.49
C VAL A 91 0.92 -2.29 5.37
N ILE A 92 0.39 -2.80 6.48
CA ILE A 92 -0.93 -3.46 6.50
C ILE A 92 -1.91 -2.58 7.27
N TYR A 93 -2.89 -2.03 6.57
CA TYR A 93 -3.97 -1.24 7.19
C TYR A 93 -5.24 -2.08 7.38
N PHE A 94 -5.69 -2.20 8.63
CA PHE A 94 -6.97 -2.81 8.97
C PHE A 94 -7.94 -1.71 9.39
N HIS A 95 -8.93 -1.41 8.55
CA HIS A 95 -9.93 -0.42 8.90
C HIS A 95 -10.69 -0.90 10.17
N PRO A 96 -10.98 -0.04 11.17
CA PRO A 96 -11.61 -0.46 12.43
C PRO A 96 -12.97 -1.17 12.27
N ALA A 97 -13.68 -0.89 11.18
CA ALA A 97 -14.94 -1.55 10.85
C ALA A 97 -14.78 -2.95 10.23
N THR A 98 -13.56 -3.33 9.81
CA THR A 98 -13.28 -4.69 9.34
C THR A 98 -13.04 -5.59 10.55
N GLN A 99 -13.81 -6.67 10.68
CA GLN A 99 -13.60 -7.67 11.74
C GLN A 99 -12.38 -8.55 11.42
N ALA A 100 -11.18 -7.97 11.49
CA ALA A 100 -9.94 -8.73 11.42
C ALA A 100 -9.48 -9.06 12.86
N PRO A 101 -9.19 -10.33 13.20
CA PRO A 101 -8.69 -10.70 14.53
C PRO A 101 -7.19 -10.38 14.65
N VAL A 102 -6.82 -9.10 14.62
CA VAL A 102 -5.42 -8.65 14.48
C VAL A 102 -4.62 -8.73 15.79
N ARG A 103 -5.30 -8.68 16.96
CA ARG A 103 -4.66 -8.53 18.28
C ARG A 103 -3.73 -9.69 18.71
N LYS A 104 -3.67 -10.80 17.95
CA LYS A 104 -2.94 -12.01 18.34
C LYS A 104 -1.47 -12.06 17.87
N PHE A 105 -1.04 -11.18 16.96
CA PHE A 105 0.23 -11.32 16.25
C PHE A 105 1.33 -10.30 16.58
N GLY A 106 1.19 -9.50 17.66
CA GLY A 106 2.25 -8.55 18.05
C GLY A 106 2.49 -7.41 17.04
N ILE A 107 1.47 -7.09 16.24
CA ILE A 107 1.48 -6.01 15.25
C ILE A 107 1.25 -4.68 15.99
N GLU A 108 2.12 -3.69 15.75
CA GLU A 108 1.94 -2.32 16.26
C GLU A 108 0.75 -1.68 15.52
N THR A 109 -0.30 -1.33 16.26
CA THR A 109 -1.50 -0.70 15.70
C THR A 109 -1.36 0.82 15.78
N VAL A 110 -1.67 1.51 14.68
CA VAL A 110 -1.69 2.97 14.59
C VAL A 110 -3.10 3.43 14.26
N ASP A 111 -3.62 4.36 15.06
CA ASP A 111 -5.03 4.79 14.99
C ASP A 111 -5.24 6.00 14.05
N SER A 112 -4.19 6.44 13.33
CA SER A 112 -4.25 7.59 12.42
C SER A 112 -3.21 7.50 11.30
N VAL A 113 -3.46 8.21 10.19
CA VAL A 113 -2.51 8.34 9.06
C VAL A 113 -1.20 8.98 9.53
N GLU A 114 -1.26 9.96 10.44
CA GLU A 114 -0.06 10.57 11.04
C GLU A 114 0.75 9.55 11.84
N GLY A 115 0.09 8.74 12.68
CA GLY A 115 0.75 7.66 13.39
C GLY A 115 1.37 6.63 12.45
N LEU A 116 0.70 6.31 11.34
CA LEU A 116 1.22 5.42 10.31
C LEU A 116 2.44 6.00 9.61
N ARG A 117 2.40 7.29 9.25
CA ARG A 117 3.53 8.01 8.67
C ARG A 117 4.74 7.96 9.59
N GLU A 118 4.58 8.28 10.87
CA GLU A 118 5.67 8.26 11.84
C GLU A 118 6.26 6.86 12.04
N ALA A 119 5.41 5.82 12.07
CA ALA A 119 5.86 4.43 12.14
C ALA A 119 6.70 4.04 10.91
N VAL A 120 6.25 4.44 9.71
CA VAL A 120 7.00 4.23 8.46
C VAL A 120 8.35 4.95 8.50
N LEU A 121 8.38 6.23 8.87
CA LEU A 121 9.63 7.01 8.94
C LEU A 121 10.62 6.45 9.96
N LYS A 122 10.13 6.01 11.11
CA LYS A 122 10.95 5.34 12.12
C LYS A 122 11.59 4.08 11.54
N ARG A 123 10.84 3.26 10.80
CA ARG A 123 11.36 2.03 10.20
C ARG A 123 12.38 2.32 9.09
N LEU A 124 12.12 3.32 8.26
CA LEU A 124 13.07 3.79 7.23
C LEU A 124 14.41 4.25 7.84
N SER A 125 14.36 4.89 9.02
CA SER A 125 15.54 5.43 9.70
C SER A 125 16.37 4.37 10.46
N VAL A 126 15.77 3.24 10.83
CA VAL A 126 16.46 2.14 11.55
C VAL A 126 17.39 1.34 10.62
N ASP A 127 17.10 1.35 9.32
CA ASP A 127 17.85 0.59 8.31
C ASP A 127 18.87 1.47 7.52
N SER A 128 19.23 2.65 8.06
CA SER A 128 20.21 3.60 7.50
C SER A 128 21.58 3.56 8.19
#